data_AF-A0A5N6UN02-F1
#
_entry.id   AF-A0A5N6UN02-F1
#
_cell.length_a   1.000
_cell.length_b   1.000
_cell.length_c   1.000
_cell.angle_alpha   90.00
_cell.angle_beta   90.00
_cell.angle_gamma   90.00
#
_symmetry.space_group_name_H-M   'P 1'
#
loop_
_entity.id
_entity.type
_entity.pdbx_description
1 polymer ?
#
loop_
_entity_poly.entity_id
_entity_poly.type
_entity_poly.pdbx_seq_one_letter_code
_entity_poly.pdbx_strand_id
1 'polypeptide(L)'
;MDHPRKSAQPAASTNRVPTVRSSPAIKRSISSATAGLQDPTGLGSAGQAQEPNKQALNYSLQMKNALTELLNDARAKGSDQGSRCLQNILMENEREVRENRRKSLNNTRGAK
;
A
#
# COMPACT_ATOMS: atom_id res chain seq x y z
N MET A 1 29.54 55.52 43.10
CA MET A 1 29.30 55.17 41.68
C MET A 1 29.95 53.83 41.47
N ASP A 2 29.21 52.74 41.74
CA ASP A 2 29.73 51.38 41.61
C ASP A 2 28.62 50.52 41.00
N HIS A 3 28.84 50.05 39.78
CA HIS A 3 27.93 49.11 39.12
C HIS A 3 28.58 47.73 39.18
N PRO A 4 27.91 46.70 39.75
CA PRO A 4 28.47 45.36 39.75
C PRO A 4 28.55 44.86 38.30
N ARG A 5 29.76 44.45 37.90
CA ARG A 5 30.05 43.91 36.57
C ARG A 5 29.21 42.65 36.34
N LYS A 6 28.48 42.60 35.22
CA LYS A 6 27.71 41.42 34.81
C LYS A 6 28.68 40.26 34.57
N SER A 7 28.52 39.19 35.35
CA SER A 7 29.21 37.92 35.16
C SER A 7 28.91 37.36 33.77
N ALA A 8 29.96 37.04 33.00
CA ALA A 8 29.85 36.41 31.70
C ALA A 8 29.30 34.99 31.87
N GLN A 9 28.14 34.71 31.27
CA GLN A 9 27.56 33.37 31.28
C GLN A 9 28.42 32.44 30.42
N PRO A 10 28.72 31.21 30.87
CA PRO A 10 29.42 30.22 30.06
C PRO A 10 28.65 29.92 28.76
N ALA A 11 29.37 29.84 27.63
CA ALA A 11 28.77 29.50 26.35
C ALA A 11 28.15 28.09 26.37
N ALA A 12 26.97 27.93 25.79
CA ALA A 12 26.28 26.65 25.70
C ALA A 12 27.09 25.65 24.87
N SER A 13 27.49 24.55 25.49
CA SER A 13 28.25 23.47 24.86
C SER A 13 27.34 22.61 23.98
N THR A 14 27.63 22.53 22.68
CA THR A 14 26.91 21.70 21.69
C THR A 14 27.40 20.24 21.63
N ASN A 15 28.22 19.79 22.59
CA ASN A 15 28.82 18.44 22.55
C ASN A 15 27.91 17.30 23.01
N ARG A 16 26.61 17.53 23.20
CA ARG A 16 25.66 16.45 23.51
C ARG A 16 24.95 16.00 22.25
N VAL A 17 25.63 15.16 21.48
CA VAL A 17 25.00 14.40 20.39
C VAL A 17 23.94 13.48 21.00
N PRO A 18 22.69 13.44 20.50
CA PRO A 18 21.70 12.49 20.97
C PRO A 18 22.23 11.07 20.79
N THR A 19 22.41 10.35 21.91
CA THR A 19 22.80 8.94 21.88
C THR A 19 21.65 8.13 21.26
N VAL A 20 21.89 7.53 20.10
CA VAL A 20 20.90 6.65 19.44
C VAL A 20 20.68 5.43 20.34
N ARG A 21 19.56 5.40 21.07
CA ARG A 21 19.14 4.20 21.80
C ARG A 21 18.75 3.15 20.75
N SER A 22 19.43 2.01 20.75
CA SER A 22 19.11 0.90 19.85
C SER A 22 17.64 0.51 20.00
N SER A 23 16.90 0.45 18.90
CA SER A 23 15.52 -0.04 18.90
C SER A 23 15.48 -1.50 19.37
N PRO A 24 14.59 -1.89 20.30
CA PRO A 24 14.43 -3.30 20.66
C PRO A 24 14.04 -4.11 19.43
N ALA A 25 14.62 -5.30 19.29
CA ALA A 25 14.36 -6.19 18.16
C ALA A 25 12.87 -6.54 18.09
N ILE A 26 12.22 -6.15 17.00
CA ILE A 26 10.83 -6.53 16.72
C ILE A 26 10.82 -8.03 16.43
N LYS A 27 10.33 -8.83 17.39
CA LYS A 27 10.05 -10.25 17.16
C LYS A 27 8.71 -10.35 16.42
N ARG A 28 8.74 -10.67 15.12
CA ARG A 28 7.53 -11.05 14.36
C ARG A 28 7.36 -12.56 14.47
N SER A 29 6.20 -13.01 14.95
CA SER A 29 5.84 -14.42 14.87
C SER A 29 5.52 -14.78 13.42
N ILE A 30 6.18 -15.82 12.91
CA ILE A 30 5.95 -16.34 11.57
C ILE A 30 5.11 -17.61 11.75
N SER A 31 3.85 -17.57 11.35
CA SER A 31 3.05 -18.79 11.20
C SER A 31 3.25 -19.33 9.80
N SER A 32 4.11 -20.33 9.66
CA SER A 32 4.18 -21.14 8.45
C SER A 32 3.10 -22.21 8.54
N ALA A 33 1.99 -22.03 7.83
CA ALA A 33 1.18 -23.18 7.44
C ALA A 33 1.99 -23.93 6.38
N THR A 34 2.62 -25.03 6.78
CA THR A 34 3.08 -26.05 5.84
C THR A 34 1.82 -26.55 5.13
N ALA A 35 1.61 -26.08 3.90
CA ALA A 35 0.80 -26.81 2.95
C ALA A 35 1.55 -28.13 2.75
N GLY A 36 1.03 -29.18 3.36
CA GLY A 36 1.66 -30.49 3.42
C GLY A 36 2.14 -30.93 2.05
N LEU A 37 3.32 -31.54 2.04
CA LEU A 37 3.69 -32.53 1.04
C LEU A 37 2.49 -33.46 0.85
N GLN A 38 1.77 -33.31 -0.26
CA GLN A 38 0.79 -34.29 -0.70
C GLN A 38 1.57 -35.30 -1.55
N ASP A 39 1.99 -36.41 -0.93
CA ASP A 39 2.23 -37.64 -1.66
C ASP A 39 0.92 -38.08 -2.33
N PRO A 40 0.95 -38.62 -3.56
CA PRO A 40 -0.24 -39.01 -4.27
C PRO A 40 -0.63 -40.40 -3.79
N THR A 41 -1.66 -40.52 -2.96
CA THR A 41 -2.63 -41.64 -2.95
C THR A 41 -3.51 -41.55 -1.71
N GLY A 42 -4.82 -41.55 -1.92
CA GLY A 42 -5.74 -42.15 -0.96
C GLY A 42 -6.65 -41.18 -0.19
N LEU A 43 -7.85 -41.04 -0.74
CA LEU A 43 -9.13 -41.06 -0.01
C LEU A 43 -9.37 -39.98 1.05
N GLY A 44 -10.25 -39.05 0.67
CA GLY A 44 -11.42 -38.76 1.48
C GLY A 44 -11.19 -37.87 2.70
N SER A 45 -11.10 -36.57 2.47
CA SER A 45 -11.70 -35.63 3.40
C SER A 45 -12.57 -34.67 2.59
N ALA A 46 -13.88 -34.88 2.67
CA ALA A 46 -14.86 -33.87 2.31
C ALA A 46 -14.68 -32.70 3.29
N GLY A 47 -13.65 -31.89 3.04
CA GLY A 47 -13.47 -30.60 3.68
C GLY A 47 -14.67 -29.76 3.29
N GLN A 48 -15.42 -29.31 4.29
CA GLN A 48 -16.59 -28.48 4.12
C GLN A 48 -16.36 -27.46 3.00
N ALA A 49 -17.25 -27.46 2.01
CA ALA A 49 -17.30 -26.39 1.03
C ALA A 49 -17.57 -25.10 1.82
N GLN A 50 -16.50 -24.36 2.12
CA GLN A 50 -16.58 -23.07 2.75
C GLN A 50 -17.42 -22.20 1.81
N GLU A 51 -18.60 -21.80 2.27
CA GLU A 51 -19.49 -20.89 1.52
C GLU A 51 -18.64 -19.73 1.02
N PRO A 52 -18.54 -19.55 -0.32
CA PRO A 52 -17.60 -18.60 -0.86
C PRO A 52 -18.05 -17.21 -0.42
N ASN A 53 -17.14 -16.44 0.17
CA ASN A 53 -17.41 -15.09 0.62
C ASN A 53 -18.00 -14.28 -0.55
N LYS A 54 -19.30 -13.99 -0.49
CA LYS A 54 -20.06 -13.34 -1.56
C LYS A 54 -19.44 -12.00 -1.97
N GLN A 55 -18.84 -11.28 -1.02
CA GLN A 55 -18.14 -10.02 -1.28
C GLN A 55 -16.83 -10.25 -2.04
N ALA A 56 -16.05 -11.28 -1.67
CA ALA A 56 -14.82 -11.64 -2.37
C ALA A 56 -15.11 -12.14 -3.80
N LEU A 57 -16.18 -12.91 -3.99
CA LEU A 57 -16.64 -13.34 -5.31
C LEU A 57 -17.05 -12.15 -6.17
N ASN A 58 -17.83 -11.23 -5.62
CA ASN A 58 -18.27 -10.04 -6.35
C ASN A 58 -17.08 -9.16 -6.74
N TYR A 59 -16.12 -8.95 -5.83
CA TYR A 59 -14.88 -8.25 -6.13
C TYR A 59 -14.06 -8.95 -7.24
N SER A 60 -13.93 -10.28 -7.18
CA SER A 60 -13.23 -11.05 -8.22
C SER A 60 -13.92 -10.90 -9.57
N LEU A 61 -15.26 -10.92 -9.61
CA LEU A 61 -16.02 -10.72 -10.83
C LEU A 61 -15.81 -9.31 -11.39
N GLN A 62 -15.89 -8.28 -10.55
CA GLN A 62 -15.63 -6.90 -10.95
C GLN A 62 -14.21 -6.73 -11.53
N MET A 63 -13.21 -7.33 -10.86
CA MET A 63 -11.82 -7.32 -11.34
C MET A 63 -11.70 -7.98 -12.71
N LYS A 64 -12.32 -9.14 -12.90
CA LYS A 64 -12.32 -9.85 -14.19
C LYS A 64 -12.98 -9.02 -15.29
N ASN A 65 -14.11 -8.38 -14.99
CA ASN A 65 -14.81 -7.54 -15.94
C ASN A 65 -13.95 -6.34 -16.34
N ALA A 66 -13.39 -5.61 -15.38
CA ALA A 66 -12.52 -4.46 -15.65
C ALA A 66 -11.30 -4.84 -16.50
N LEU A 67 -10.65 -5.97 -16.21
CA LEU A 67 -9.51 -6.46 -17.01
C LEU A 67 -9.96 -6.88 -18.42
N THR A 68 -11.14 -7.49 -18.55
CA THR A 68 -11.71 -7.90 -19.83
C THR A 68 -12.05 -6.69 -20.69
N GLU A 69 -12.63 -5.64 -20.12
CA GLU A 69 -12.90 -4.38 -20.80
C GLU A 69 -11.61 -3.72 -21.27
N LEU A 70 -10.59 -3.68 -20.42
CA LEU A 70 -9.30 -3.09 -20.74
C LEU A 70 -8.58 -3.82 -21.90
N LEU A 71 -8.60 -5.16 -21.90
CA LEU A 71 -8.00 -5.97 -22.96
C LEU A 71 -8.81 -5.93 -24.27
N ASN A 72 -10.12 -5.70 -24.17
CA ASN A 72 -10.99 -5.56 -25.32
C ASN A 72 -11.12 -4.12 -25.82
N ASP A 73 -10.41 -3.16 -25.21
CA ASP A 73 -10.41 -1.77 -25.70
C ASP A 73 -9.99 -1.77 -27.18
N ALA A 74 -10.88 -1.22 -28.02
CA ALA A 74 -10.69 -1.15 -29.46
C ALA A 74 -9.38 -0.44 -29.84
N ARG A 75 -8.91 0.48 -28.99
CA ARG A 75 -7.64 1.19 -29.16
C ARG A 75 -6.42 0.29 -28.98
N ALA A 76 -6.54 -0.76 -28.15
CA ALA A 76 -5.47 -1.72 -27.90
C ALA A 76 -5.46 -2.88 -28.92
N LYS A 77 -6.65 -3.27 -29.43
CA LYS A 77 -6.84 -4.50 -30.21
C LYS A 77 -6.48 -4.39 -31.71
N GLY A 78 -6.38 -3.17 -32.25
CA GLY A 78 -6.11 -2.92 -33.67
C GLY A 78 -4.89 -2.04 -33.97
N SER A 79 -4.05 -1.79 -32.97
CA SER A 79 -2.89 -0.90 -33.09
C SER A 79 -1.59 -1.67 -32.91
N ASP A 80 -0.62 -1.43 -33.79
CA ASP A 80 0.77 -1.92 -33.66
C ASP A 80 1.43 -1.44 -32.35
N GLN A 81 0.81 -0.46 -31.68
CA GLN A 81 1.22 0.07 -30.38
C GLN A 81 0.27 -0.31 -29.24
N GLY A 82 -0.46 -1.42 -29.33
CA GLY A 82 -1.42 -1.87 -28.32
C GLY A 82 -0.86 -1.86 -26.89
N SER A 83 0.40 -2.28 -26.70
CA SER A 83 1.08 -2.23 -25.38
C SER A 83 1.27 -0.81 -24.85
N ARG A 84 1.59 0.16 -25.72
CA ARG A 84 1.75 1.57 -25.34
C ARG A 84 0.38 2.21 -25.07
N CYS A 85 -0.66 1.83 -25.82
CA CYS A 85 -2.03 2.24 -25.55
C CYS A 85 -2.48 1.77 -24.15
N LEU A 86 -2.28 0.49 -23.84
CA LEU A 86 -2.60 -0.08 -22.53
C LEU A 86 -1.84 0.63 -21.40
N GLN A 87 -0.53 0.87 -21.60
CA GLN A 87 0.29 1.62 -20.64
C GLN A 87 -0.27 3.02 -20.39
N ASN A 88 -0.66 3.74 -21.43
CA ASN A 88 -1.24 5.08 -21.29
C ASN A 88 -2.55 5.07 -20.51
N ILE A 89 -3.44 4.11 -20.80
CA ILE A 89 -4.71 3.95 -20.07
C ILE A 89 -4.44 3.68 -18.59
N LEU A 90 -3.46 2.83 -18.26
CA LEU A 90 -3.10 2.54 -16.87
C LEU A 90 -2.55 3.78 -16.14
N MET A 91 -1.69 4.56 -16.82
CA MET A 91 -1.17 5.81 -16.25
C MET A 91 -2.26 6.86 -16.04
N GLU A 92 -3.24 6.94 -16.93
CA GLU A 92 -4.39 7.85 -16.82
C GLU A 92 -5.27 7.48 -15.61
N ASN A 93 -5.61 6.19 -15.46
CA ASN A 93 -6.32 5.69 -14.30
C ASN A 93 -5.59 6.00 -12.98
N GLU A 94 -4.27 5.80 -12.93
CA GLU A 94 -3.48 6.12 -11.73
C GLU A 94 -3.54 7.62 -11.40
N ARG A 95 -3.49 8.48 -12.42
CA ARG A 95 -3.62 9.93 -12.27
C ARG A 95 -4.99 10.31 -11.71
N GLU A 96 -6.05 9.73 -12.25
CA GLU A 96 -7.42 9.95 -11.80
C GLU A 96 -7.61 9.53 -10.34
N VAL A 97 -7.13 8.34 -9.96
CA VAL A 97 -7.18 7.86 -8.57
C VAL A 97 -6.45 8.83 -7.63
N ARG A 98 -5.25 9.29 -8.01
CA ARG A 98 -4.50 10.29 -7.22
C ARG A 98 -5.26 11.61 -7.12
N GLU A 99 -5.92 12.05 -8.17
CA GLU A 99 -6.72 13.28 -8.18
C GLU A 99 -7.97 13.15 -7.30
N ASN A 100 -8.72 12.06 -7.43
CA ASN A 100 -9.90 11.77 -6.62
C ASN A 100 -9.54 11.72 -5.14
N ARG A 101 -8.38 11.13 -4.79
CA ARG A 101 -7.85 11.19 -3.43
C ARG A 101 -7.56 12.62 -2.96
N ARG A 102 -6.93 13.46 -3.79
CA ARG A 102 -6.70 14.88 -3.45
C ARG A 102 -8.02 15.63 -3.24
N LYS A 103 -9.01 15.44 -4.13
CA LYS A 103 -10.36 16.04 -4.02
C LYS A 103 -11.06 15.63 -2.72
N SER A 104 -11.04 14.34 -2.39
CA SER A 104 -11.61 13.82 -1.14
C SER A 104 -10.97 14.46 0.12
N LEU A 105 -9.65 14.63 0.12
CA LEU A 105 -8.93 15.28 1.23
C LEU A 105 -9.15 16.80 1.31
N ASN A 106 -9.39 17.46 0.17
CA ASN A 106 -9.62 18.91 0.14
C ASN A 106 -11.07 19.25 0.53
N ASN A 107 -12.05 18.45 0.10
CA ASN A 107 -13.45 18.63 0.48
C ASN A 107 -13.67 18.44 1.99
N THR A 108 -12.84 17.64 2.66
CA THR A 108 -12.89 17.48 4.13
C THR A 108 -12.24 18.63 4.90
N ARG A 109 -11.42 19.48 4.25
CA ARG A 109 -10.85 20.70 4.86
C ARG A 109 -11.69 21.95 4.68
N GLY A 110 -12.57 22.00 3.67
CA GLY A 110 -13.44 23.15 3.40
C GLY A 110 -14.77 23.17 4.17
N ALA A 111 -15.02 22.16 5.03
CA ALA A 111 -16.26 22.01 5.80
C ALA A 111 -16.13 22.49 7.26
N LYS A 112 -15.38 23.57 7.51
CA LYS A 112 -15.30 24.24 8.81
C LYS A 112 -15.66 25.72 8.69
#